data_AF-A0AAW6PND6-F1
#
_entry.id   AF-A0AAW6PND6-F1
#
_cell.length_a   1.000
_cell.length_b   1.000
_cell.length_c   1.000
_cell.angle_alpha   90.00
_cell.angle_beta   90.00
_cell.angle_gamma   90.00
#
_symmetry.space_group_name_H-M   'P 1'
#
loop_
_entity.id
_entity.type
_entity.pdbx_description
1 polymer ?
#
loop_
_entity_poly.entity_id
_entity_poly.type
_entity_poly.pdbx_seq_one_letter_code
_entity_poly.pdbx_strand_id
1 'polypeptide(L)'
;MPAGSRWLQACRSAGASRVINYHEEDFVEVIDAETAGKGVNLILDMVGGSYLQRNIDALAVEGRLVQIAFLEGSQVDLNVMPIMLKRLTFTGSTLRARPKAEKEAIADALQVHVWPLLDSGLCLPVIHSTFPLYQAAQAHALMETSRHIGKIMLEINP
;
A
#
# COMPACT_ATOMS: atom_id res chain seq x y z
N MET A 1 -11.95 -1.78 -22.99
CA MET A 1 -10.70 -2.01 -22.25
C MET A 1 -10.96 -3.12 -21.23
N PRO A 2 -10.05 -4.08 -21.02
CA PRO A 2 -10.27 -5.14 -20.03
C PRO A 2 -10.48 -4.54 -18.64
N ALA A 3 -11.24 -5.25 -17.81
CA ALA A 3 -11.47 -4.89 -16.42
C ALA A 3 -10.13 -4.64 -15.73
N GLY A 4 -10.00 -3.53 -15.02
CA GLY A 4 -8.80 -3.20 -14.25
C GLY A 4 -7.65 -2.50 -15.00
N SER A 5 -7.70 -2.39 -16.33
CA SER A 5 -6.67 -1.71 -17.14
C SER A 5 -6.26 -0.30 -16.64
N ARG A 6 -7.22 0.51 -16.15
CA ARG A 6 -6.94 1.83 -15.57
C ARG A 6 -6.13 1.78 -14.26
N TRP A 7 -6.34 0.76 -13.42
CA TRP A 7 -5.59 0.59 -12.18
C TRP A 7 -4.15 0.19 -12.49
N LEU A 8 -3.99 -0.72 -13.45
CA LEU A 8 -2.67 -1.13 -13.90
C LEU A 8 -1.87 0.07 -14.44
N GLN A 9 -2.52 0.90 -15.27
CA GLN A 9 -1.89 2.12 -15.79
C GLN A 9 -1.57 3.12 -14.67
N ALA A 10 -2.44 3.27 -13.67
CA ALA A 10 -2.19 4.14 -12.53
C ALA A 10 -0.96 3.70 -11.74
N CYS A 11 -0.81 2.40 -11.46
CA CYS A 11 0.38 1.87 -10.79
C CYS A 11 1.65 2.12 -11.60
N ARG A 12 1.63 1.91 -12.93
CA ARG A 12 2.78 2.22 -13.81
C ARG A 12 3.12 3.71 -13.77
N SER A 13 2.11 4.57 -13.84
CA SER A 13 2.29 6.03 -13.81
C SER A 13 2.82 6.52 -12.47
N ALA A 14 2.55 5.79 -11.38
CA ALA A 14 3.10 6.04 -10.05
C ALA A 14 4.54 5.50 -9.85
N GLY A 15 5.15 4.90 -10.87
CA GLY A 15 6.55 4.45 -10.85
C GLY A 15 6.74 2.96 -10.58
N ALA A 16 5.69 2.14 -10.61
CA ALA A 16 5.85 0.69 -10.44
C ALA A 16 6.57 0.07 -11.67
N SER A 17 7.76 -0.51 -11.44
CA SER A 17 8.54 -1.22 -12.47
C SER A 17 7.81 -2.44 -13.02
N ARG A 18 7.12 -3.18 -12.14
CA ARG A 18 6.25 -4.31 -12.47
C ARG A 18 4.90 -4.10 -11.81
N VAL A 19 3.83 -4.23 -12.59
CA VAL A 19 2.45 -4.16 -12.11
C VAL A 19 1.79 -5.50 -12.36
N ILE A 20 1.27 -6.11 -11.31
CA ILE A 20 0.72 -7.47 -11.31
C ILE A 20 -0.79 -7.38 -11.22
N ASN A 21 -1.51 -7.98 -12.17
CA ASN A 21 -2.95 -8.10 -12.09
C ASN A 21 -3.31 -9.35 -11.29
N TYR A 22 -3.65 -9.20 -10.01
CA TYR A 22 -3.96 -10.32 -9.12
C TYR A 22 -5.20 -11.16 -9.54
N HIS A 23 -5.98 -10.71 -10.52
CA HIS A 23 -7.06 -11.49 -11.12
C HIS A 23 -6.58 -12.49 -12.19
N GLU A 24 -5.41 -12.25 -12.76
CA GLU A 24 -4.87 -12.98 -13.91
C GLU A 24 -3.52 -13.63 -13.60
N GLU A 25 -2.81 -13.12 -12.59
CA GLU A 25 -1.44 -13.49 -12.26
C GLU A 25 -1.31 -13.81 -10.78
N ASP A 26 -0.49 -14.81 -10.45
CA ASP A 26 -0.05 -15.07 -9.09
C ASP A 26 1.16 -14.18 -8.75
N PHE A 27 1.01 -13.24 -7.81
CA PHE A 27 2.09 -12.32 -7.47
C PHE A 27 3.31 -13.01 -6.86
N VAL A 28 3.15 -14.18 -6.22
CA VAL A 28 4.27 -14.93 -5.64
C VAL A 28 5.11 -15.52 -6.75
N GLU A 29 4.46 -16.16 -7.74
CA GLU A 29 5.14 -16.71 -8.92
C GLU A 29 5.81 -15.61 -9.76
N VAL A 30 5.13 -14.48 -9.94
CA VAL A 30 5.71 -13.33 -10.65
C VAL A 30 6.93 -12.79 -9.89
N ILE A 31 6.85 -12.60 -8.57
CA ILE A 31 8.00 -12.15 -7.77
C ILE A 31 9.14 -13.16 -7.86
N ASP A 32 8.87 -14.45 -7.77
CA ASP A 32 9.89 -15.49 -7.90
C ASP A 32 10.64 -15.39 -9.24
N ALA A 33 9.90 -15.28 -10.35
CA ALA A 33 10.47 -15.13 -11.68
C ALA A 33 11.28 -13.82 -11.84
N GLU A 34 10.72 -12.69 -11.42
CA GLU A 34 11.34 -11.36 -11.56
C GLU A 34 12.58 -11.18 -10.65
N THR A 35 12.67 -11.98 -9.57
CA THR A 35 13.77 -11.91 -8.61
C THR A 35 14.73 -13.10 -8.69
N ALA A 36 14.54 -14.00 -9.66
CA ALA A 36 15.28 -15.26 -9.80
C ALA A 36 15.30 -16.08 -8.50
N GLY A 37 14.13 -16.25 -7.89
CA GLY A 37 13.92 -17.03 -6.67
C GLY A 37 14.37 -16.35 -5.37
N LYS A 38 14.80 -15.07 -5.43
CA LYS A 38 15.29 -14.37 -4.24
C LYS A 38 14.17 -13.81 -3.37
N GLY A 39 13.05 -13.39 -3.95
CA GLY A 39 11.99 -12.65 -3.28
C GLY A 39 12.28 -11.15 -3.14
N VAL A 40 11.32 -10.42 -2.57
CA VAL A 40 11.42 -8.97 -2.30
C VAL A 40 11.93 -8.66 -0.90
N ASN A 41 12.60 -7.53 -0.72
CA ASN A 41 13.15 -7.15 0.60
C ASN A 41 12.11 -6.53 1.55
N LEU A 42 11.05 -5.93 1.00
CA LEU A 42 10.03 -5.22 1.77
C LEU A 42 8.66 -5.43 1.11
N ILE A 43 7.68 -5.80 1.92
CA ILE A 43 6.26 -5.80 1.55
C ILE A 43 5.55 -4.85 2.50
N LEU A 44 4.82 -3.89 1.93
CA LEU A 44 3.84 -3.07 2.64
C LEU A 44 2.46 -3.63 2.34
N ASP A 45 1.87 -4.33 3.30
CA ASP A 45 0.59 -5.02 3.13
C ASP A 45 -0.57 -4.19 3.69
N MET A 46 -1.70 -4.22 2.98
CA MET A 46 -2.97 -3.65 3.44
C MET A 46 -4.13 -4.66 3.34
N VAL A 47 -3.89 -5.82 2.72
CA VAL A 47 -4.92 -6.82 2.46
C VAL A 47 -5.11 -7.71 3.68
N GLY A 48 -4.02 -8.26 4.22
CA GLY A 48 -4.11 -9.23 5.31
C GLY A 48 -4.72 -10.56 4.86
N GLY A 49 -5.40 -11.27 5.77
CA GLY A 49 -6.09 -12.51 5.43
C GLY A 49 -5.20 -13.52 4.68
N SER A 50 -5.71 -14.00 3.55
CA SER A 50 -5.05 -15.00 2.70
C SER A 50 -3.69 -14.54 2.13
N TYR A 51 -3.44 -13.23 2.06
CA TYR A 51 -2.19 -12.68 1.53
C TYR A 51 -1.02 -12.85 2.50
N LEU A 52 -1.25 -13.03 3.80
CA LEU A 52 -0.17 -13.07 4.78
C LEU A 52 0.83 -14.20 4.54
N GLN A 53 0.36 -15.43 4.28
CA GLN A 53 1.25 -16.55 3.97
C GLN A 53 2.00 -16.30 2.65
N ARG A 54 1.28 -15.83 1.62
CA ARG A 54 1.84 -15.53 0.30
C ARG A 54 2.91 -14.44 0.36
N ASN A 55 2.71 -13.42 1.19
CA ASN A 55 3.68 -12.37 1.46
C ASN A 55 4.94 -12.93 2.14
N ILE A 56 4.79 -13.83 3.12
CA ILE A 56 5.92 -14.53 3.76
C ILE A 56 6.72 -15.35 2.74
N ASP A 57 6.02 -16.03 1.84
CA ASP A 57 6.65 -16.86 0.81
C ASP A 57 7.40 -16.02 -0.22
N ALA A 58 6.85 -14.86 -0.60
CA ALA A 58 7.45 -13.91 -1.55
C ALA A 58 8.61 -13.06 -0.97
N LEU A 59 8.82 -13.07 0.35
CA LEU A 59 9.92 -12.32 0.97
C LEU A 59 11.27 -13.01 0.78
N ALA A 60 12.29 -12.18 0.57
CA ALA A 60 13.68 -12.58 0.59
C ALA A 60 14.18 -12.91 2.00
N VAL A 61 15.35 -13.54 2.07
CA VAL A 61 16.11 -13.64 3.33
C VAL A 61 16.37 -12.24 3.88
N GLU A 62 16.18 -12.04 5.18
CA GLU A 62 16.12 -10.75 5.90
C GLU A 62 14.97 -9.81 5.48
N GLY A 63 13.99 -10.31 4.73
CA GLY A 63 12.88 -9.51 4.24
C GLY A 63 11.96 -8.99 5.35
N ARG A 64 11.29 -7.86 5.09
CA ARG A 64 10.37 -7.23 6.03
C ARG A 64 8.93 -7.23 5.51
N LEU A 65 8.00 -7.76 6.32
CA LEU A 65 6.56 -7.58 6.15
C LEU A 65 6.08 -6.47 7.09
N VAL A 66 5.52 -5.40 6.55
CA VAL A 66 4.92 -4.29 7.31
C VAL A 66 3.42 -4.26 7.04
N GLN A 67 2.62 -4.61 8.05
CA GLN A 67 1.17 -4.57 7.97
C GLN A 67 0.61 -3.18 8.33
N ILE A 68 -0.22 -2.61 7.46
CA ILE A 68 -0.86 -1.30 7.69
C ILE A 68 -2.39 -1.34 7.74
N ALA A 69 -3.03 -2.42 7.29
CA ALA A 69 -4.48 -2.62 7.37
C ALA A 69 -4.86 -4.12 7.27
N PHE A 70 -6.13 -4.46 7.43
CA PHE A 70 -6.65 -5.82 7.27
C PHE A 70 -7.98 -5.79 6.53
N LEU A 71 -7.95 -5.64 5.20
CA LEU A 71 -9.16 -5.62 4.38
C LEU A 71 -9.86 -6.99 4.32
N GLU A 72 -9.09 -8.08 4.34
CA GLU A 72 -9.60 -9.47 4.35
C GLU A 72 -9.56 -10.12 5.76
N GLY A 73 -9.44 -9.30 6.81
CA GLY A 73 -9.43 -9.77 8.19
C GLY A 73 -8.03 -10.07 8.76
N SER A 74 -7.97 -10.14 10.08
CA SER A 74 -6.73 -10.19 10.87
C SER A 74 -6.47 -11.55 11.55
N GLN A 75 -7.45 -12.45 11.52
CA GLN A 75 -7.34 -13.80 12.10
C GLN A 75 -7.05 -14.79 10.98
N VAL A 76 -5.91 -15.46 11.06
CA VAL A 76 -5.42 -16.36 10.01
C VAL A 76 -4.62 -17.51 10.60
N ASP A 77 -4.62 -18.65 9.92
CA ASP A 77 -3.69 -19.74 10.16
C ASP A 77 -2.43 -19.52 9.30
N LEU A 78 -1.25 -19.53 9.91
CA LEU A 78 0.02 -19.24 9.23
C LEU A 78 1.07 -20.30 9.51
N ASN A 79 1.83 -20.64 8.46
CA ASN A 79 3.10 -21.33 8.60
C ASN A 79 4.20 -20.32 8.94
N VAL A 80 4.64 -20.32 10.19
CA VAL A 80 5.67 -19.40 10.69
C VAL A 80 7.11 -19.92 10.52
N MET A 81 7.29 -21.15 10.02
CA MET A 81 8.63 -21.70 9.77
C MET A 81 9.50 -20.84 8.84
N PRO A 82 8.97 -20.27 7.73
CA PRO A 82 9.77 -19.42 6.84
C PRO A 82 10.26 -18.13 7.51
N ILE A 83 9.53 -17.60 8.51
CA ILE A 83 9.95 -16.42 9.28
C ILE A 83 11.31 -16.70 9.94
N MET A 84 11.46 -17.87 10.55
CA MET A 84 12.71 -18.28 11.18
C MET A 84 13.80 -18.58 10.14
N LEU A 85 13.49 -19.38 9.12
CA LEU A 85 14.48 -19.81 8.13
C LEU A 85 15.06 -18.64 7.31
N LYS A 86 14.19 -17.70 6.92
CA LYS A 86 14.56 -16.50 6.18
C LYS A 86 14.90 -15.31 7.08
N ARG A 87 14.78 -15.45 8.42
CA ARG A 87 15.02 -14.38 9.40
C ARG A 87 14.23 -13.10 9.09
N LEU A 88 12.94 -13.29 8.82
CA LEU A 88 12.06 -12.20 8.42
C LEU A 88 11.75 -11.26 9.60
N THR A 89 11.55 -9.99 9.29
CA THR A 89 10.91 -9.04 10.21
C THR A 89 9.42 -8.94 9.87
N PHE A 90 8.55 -9.44 10.73
CA PHE A 90 7.10 -9.19 10.62
C PHE A 90 6.68 -8.14 11.64
N THR A 91 6.19 -6.99 11.18
CA THR A 91 5.76 -5.86 12.02
C THR A 91 4.52 -5.18 11.43
N GLY A 92 4.00 -4.18 12.14
CA GLY A 92 2.89 -3.36 11.68
C GLY A 92 2.70 -2.14 12.58
N SER A 93 1.91 -1.18 12.13
CA SER A 93 1.54 -0.04 12.97
C SER A 93 0.26 0.61 12.52
N THR A 94 -0.44 1.26 13.45
CA THR A 94 -1.54 2.18 13.14
C THR A 94 -1.11 3.60 13.48
N LEU A 95 -1.51 4.59 12.68
CA LEU A 95 -1.13 5.98 12.95
C LEU A 95 -1.91 6.58 14.13
N ARG A 96 -3.20 6.19 14.29
CA ARG A 96 -4.10 6.80 15.28
C ARG A 96 -3.60 6.63 16.71
N ALA A 97 -3.19 5.42 17.08
CA ALA A 97 -2.78 5.06 18.43
C ALA A 97 -1.38 5.58 18.83
N ARG A 98 -0.58 6.10 17.89
CA ARG A 98 0.77 6.55 18.19
C ARG A 98 0.78 7.76 19.14
N PRO A 99 1.73 7.82 20.09
CA PRO A 99 1.96 8.99 20.93
C PRO A 99 2.22 10.25 20.10
N LYS A 100 1.96 11.42 20.70
CA LYS A 100 2.19 12.73 20.05
C LYS A 100 3.64 12.88 19.57
N ALA A 101 4.61 12.53 20.42
CA ALA A 101 6.04 12.65 20.11
C ALA A 101 6.44 11.83 18.87
N GLU A 102 5.85 10.65 18.66
CA GLU A 102 6.11 9.86 17.44
C GLU A 102 5.51 10.52 16.20
N LYS A 103 4.31 11.11 16.31
CA LYS A 103 3.68 11.83 15.20
C LYS A 103 4.47 13.09 14.83
N GLU A 104 5.02 13.78 15.81
CA GLU A 104 5.92 14.93 15.60
C GLU A 104 7.18 14.49 14.86
N ALA A 105 7.84 13.42 15.32
CA ALA A 105 9.02 12.88 14.64
C ALA A 105 8.74 12.46 13.19
N ILE A 106 7.54 11.91 12.91
CA ILE A 106 7.12 11.60 11.53
C ILE A 106 6.92 12.87 10.72
N ALA A 107 6.27 13.91 11.27
CA ALA A 107 6.06 15.17 10.58
C ALA A 107 7.40 15.85 10.23
N ASP A 108 8.34 15.88 11.18
CA ASP A 108 9.68 16.43 10.98
C ASP A 108 10.43 15.65 9.89
N ALA A 109 10.36 14.32 9.91
CA ALA A 109 10.97 13.48 8.88
C ALA A 109 10.35 13.71 7.49
N LEU A 110 9.03 13.90 7.39
CA LEU A 110 8.36 14.24 6.14
C LEU A 110 8.81 15.62 5.63
N GLN A 111 8.98 16.61 6.51
CA GLN A 111 9.48 17.91 6.11
C GLN A 111 10.92 17.85 5.57
N VAL A 112 11.78 17.04 6.17
CA VAL A 112 13.18 16.90 5.73
C VAL A 112 13.29 16.08 4.44
N HIS A 113 12.53 14.99 4.32
CA HIS A 113 12.75 13.99 3.26
C HIS A 113 11.71 14.02 2.13
N VAL A 114 10.48 14.46 2.40
CA VAL A 114 9.36 14.36 1.44
C VAL A 114 8.95 15.72 0.88
N TRP A 115 8.98 16.79 1.67
CA TRP A 115 8.67 18.14 1.18
C TRP A 115 9.50 18.56 -0.04
N PRO A 116 10.83 18.35 -0.08
CA PRO A 116 11.61 18.65 -1.29
C PRO A 116 11.16 17.88 -2.54
N LEU A 117 10.63 16.66 -2.36
CA LEU A 117 10.08 15.83 -3.45
C LEU A 117 8.71 16.33 -3.92
N LEU A 118 7.91 16.88 -3.00
CA LEU A 118 6.64 17.53 -3.34
C LEU A 118 6.89 18.84 -4.10
N ASP A 119 7.80 19.68 -3.61
CA ASP A 119 8.14 20.97 -4.21
C ASP A 119 8.72 20.81 -5.62
N SER A 120 9.48 19.74 -5.85
CA SER A 120 10.00 19.39 -7.19
C SER A 120 9.01 18.65 -8.09
N GLY A 121 7.80 18.35 -7.59
CA GLY A 121 6.77 17.65 -8.35
C GLY A 121 7.00 16.14 -8.55
N LEU A 122 7.97 15.54 -7.86
CA LEU A 122 8.36 14.14 -8.01
C LEU A 122 7.41 13.16 -7.31
N CYS A 123 6.69 13.60 -6.26
CA CYS A 123 5.81 12.75 -5.46
C CYS A 123 4.45 13.40 -5.18
N LEU A 124 3.85 14.03 -6.20
CA LEU A 124 2.56 14.72 -6.03
C LEU A 124 1.43 13.74 -5.71
N PRO A 125 0.46 14.14 -4.85
CA PRO A 125 -0.72 13.33 -4.59
C PRO A 125 -1.57 13.19 -5.86
N VAL A 126 -2.01 11.97 -6.14
CA VAL A 126 -3.02 11.74 -7.18
C VAL A 126 -4.39 12.10 -6.61
N ILE A 127 -5.00 13.17 -7.12
CA ILE A 127 -6.34 13.61 -6.73
C ILE A 127 -7.35 13.06 -7.74
N HIS A 128 -8.32 12.29 -7.26
CA HIS A 128 -9.39 11.72 -8.07
C HIS A 128 -10.51 12.71 -8.31
N SER A 129 -10.98 13.34 -7.23
CA SER A 129 -12.15 14.22 -7.24
C SER A 129 -12.09 15.14 -6.02
N THR A 130 -12.63 16.33 -6.18
CA THR A 130 -12.83 17.31 -5.11
C THR A 130 -14.32 17.60 -5.00
N PHE A 131 -14.84 17.57 -3.78
CA PHE A 131 -16.22 17.92 -3.47
C PHE A 131 -16.25 19.10 -2.50
N PRO A 132 -17.21 20.04 -2.61
CA PRO A 132 -17.50 20.95 -1.52
C PRO A 132 -17.80 20.17 -0.23
N LEU A 133 -17.40 20.71 0.93
CA LEU A 133 -17.56 20.04 2.23
C LEU A 133 -19.01 19.61 2.51
N TYR A 134 -20.00 20.41 2.10
CA TYR A 134 -21.42 20.09 2.29
C TYR A 134 -21.89 18.88 1.46
N GLN A 135 -21.09 18.41 0.50
CA GLN A 135 -21.32 17.18 -0.28
C GLN A 135 -20.51 15.98 0.24
N ALA A 136 -20.02 16.01 1.48
CA ALA A 136 -19.26 14.89 2.06
C ALA A 136 -19.97 13.54 1.90
N ALA A 137 -21.31 13.48 1.99
CA ALA A 137 -22.07 12.25 1.76
C ALA A 137 -21.86 11.67 0.33
N GLN A 138 -21.78 12.52 -0.69
CA GLN A 138 -21.51 12.09 -2.07
C GLN A 138 -20.06 11.62 -2.24
N ALA A 139 -19.11 12.32 -1.60
CA ALA A 139 -17.71 11.90 -1.55
C ALA A 139 -17.55 10.50 -0.92
N HIS A 140 -18.27 10.24 0.19
CA HIS A 140 -18.32 8.93 0.83
C HIS A 140 -18.95 7.86 -0.08
N ALA A 141 -20.08 8.17 -0.73
CA ALA A 141 -20.70 7.24 -1.67
C ALA A 141 -19.75 6.85 -2.82
N LEU A 142 -18.97 7.80 -3.36
CA LEU A 142 -17.93 7.49 -4.35
C LEU A 142 -16.82 6.62 -3.78
N MET A 143 -16.37 6.91 -2.55
CA MET A 143 -15.34 6.13 -1.86
C MET A 143 -15.75 4.65 -1.74
N GLU A 144 -16.98 4.38 -1.31
CA GLU A 144 -17.52 3.03 -1.09
C GLU A 144 -17.61 2.20 -2.38
N THR A 145 -17.76 2.85 -3.54
CA THR A 145 -17.76 2.13 -4.83
C THR A 145 -16.40 1.51 -5.17
N SER A 146 -15.32 1.93 -4.50
CA SER A 146 -13.94 1.57 -4.83
C SER A 146 -13.56 1.85 -6.29
N ARG A 147 -14.24 2.81 -6.95
CA ARG A 147 -13.97 3.19 -8.35
C ARG A 147 -13.00 4.37 -8.49
N HIS A 148 -12.42 4.87 -7.40
CA HIS A 148 -11.55 6.06 -7.38
C HIS A 148 -10.06 5.68 -7.36
N ILE A 149 -9.25 6.35 -8.17
CA ILE A 149 -7.78 6.22 -8.13
C ILE A 149 -7.22 7.46 -7.43
N GLY A 150 -6.59 7.27 -6.27
CA GLY A 150 -6.00 8.37 -5.50
C GLY A 150 -6.94 8.92 -4.44
N LYS A 151 -6.87 10.22 -4.18
CA LYS A 151 -7.55 10.88 -3.05
C LYS A 151 -8.89 11.50 -3.47
N ILE A 152 -9.89 11.41 -2.61
CA ILE A 152 -11.13 12.21 -2.68
C ILE A 152 -10.97 13.34 -1.67
N MET A 153 -11.04 14.58 -2.16
CA MET A 153 -10.78 15.79 -1.36
C MET A 153 -12.09 16.50 -1.02
N LEU A 154 -12.11 17.17 0.14
CA LEU A 154 -13.20 18.04 0.57
C LEU A 154 -12.71 19.49 0.64
N GLU A 155 -13.43 20.38 -0.01
CA GLU A 155 -13.12 21.81 -0.07
C GLU A 155 -14.02 22.61 0.88
N ILE A 156 -13.41 23.38 1.78
CA ILE A 156 -14.11 24.09 2.85
C ILE A 156 -14.62 25.47 2.38
N ASN A 157 -13.95 26.09 1.40
CA ASN A 157 -14.31 27.37 0.81
C ASN A 157 -14.28 27.29 -0.73
N PRO A 158 -15.31 26.68 -1.34
CA PRO A 158 -15.42 26.55 -2.80
C PRO A 158 -15.73 27.89 -3.50
#